data_AF-A0A969RB26-F1
#
_entry.id   AF-A0A969RB26-F1
#
_cell.length_a   1.000
_cell.length_b   1.000
_cell.length_c   1.000
_cell.angle_alpha   90.00
_cell.angle_beta   90.00
_cell.angle_gamma   90.00
#
_symmetry.space_group_name_H-M   'P 1'
#
loop_
_entity.id
_entity.type
_entity.pdbx_description
1 polymer ?
#
loop_
_entity_poly.entity_id
_entity_poly.type
_entity_poly.pdbx_seq_one_letter_code
_entity_poly.pdbx_strand_id
1 'polypeptide(L)'
;MEDALAELANDPSSRRLEQARTRLQTFRSQFAGWMHLQALTEDYRVQTWENRLATLENLLNYGERVVLEQDSDQAALENPQ
;
A
#
# COMPACT_ATOMS: atom_id res chain seq x y z
N MET A 1 1.41 4.52 -9.95
CA MET A 1 1.14 4.12 -8.55
C MET A 1 -0.33 4.34 -8.25
N GLU A 2 -0.82 5.56 -8.48
CA GLU A 2 -2.23 5.95 -8.37
C GLU A 2 -3.22 4.95 -9.00
N ASP A 3 -3.00 4.53 -10.25
CA ASP A 3 -3.92 3.59 -10.92
C ASP A 3 -4.08 2.25 -10.17
N ALA A 4 -3.02 1.75 -9.53
CA ALA A 4 -3.12 0.47 -8.80
C ALA A 4 -3.88 0.63 -7.48
N LEU A 5 -3.79 1.78 -6.82
CA LEU A 5 -4.59 2.09 -5.64
C LEU A 5 -6.06 2.27 -6.01
N ALA A 6 -6.34 2.93 -7.15
CA ALA A 6 -7.69 3.07 -7.68
C ALA A 6 -8.29 1.72 -8.08
N GLU A 7 -7.53 0.86 -8.77
CA GLU A 7 -7.96 -0.49 -9.11
C GLU A 7 -8.24 -1.34 -7.87
N LEU A 8 -7.38 -1.28 -6.85
CA LEU A 8 -7.59 -1.97 -5.57
C LEU A 8 -8.84 -1.46 -4.84
N ALA A 9 -9.10 -0.15 -4.88
CA ALA A 9 -10.28 0.45 -4.25
C ALA A 9 -11.58 0.05 -4.95
N ASN A 10 -11.55 -0.15 -6.27
CA ASN A 10 -12.72 -0.56 -7.05
C ASN A 10 -13.03 -2.05 -6.96
N ASP A 11 -11.99 -2.90 -6.91
CA ASP A 11 -12.11 -4.36 -6.93
C ASP A 11 -11.08 -4.98 -5.97
N PRO A 12 -11.41 -5.16 -4.68
CA PRO A 12 -10.47 -5.70 -3.70
C PRO A 12 -10.10 -7.15 -4.03
N SER A 13 -8.80 -7.44 -4.20
CA SER A 13 -8.30 -8.81 -4.36
C SER A 13 -6.82 -8.91 -3.97
N SER A 14 -6.36 -10.11 -3.59
CA SER A 14 -4.95 -10.34 -3.21
C SER A 14 -3.97 -9.93 -4.29
N ARG A 15 -4.30 -10.19 -5.56
CA ARG A 15 -3.47 -9.81 -6.71
C ARG A 15 -3.35 -8.30 -6.87
N ARG A 16 -4.46 -7.56 -6.73
CA ARG A 16 -4.44 -6.09 -6.86
C ARG A 16 -3.79 -5.44 -5.65
N LEU A 17 -3.92 -6.05 -4.47
CA LEU A 17 -3.23 -5.61 -3.27
C LEU A 17 -1.70 -5.74 -3.43
N GLU A 18 -1.23 -6.89 -3.90
CA GLU A 18 0.18 -7.12 -4.20
C GLU A 18 0.71 -6.12 -5.25
N GLN A 19 -0.07 -5.85 -6.30
CA GLN A 19 0.28 -4.84 -7.29
C GLN A 19 0.37 -3.43 -6.68
N ALA A 20 -0.58 -3.04 -5.84
CA ALA A 20 -0.57 -1.75 -5.16
C ALA A 20 0.65 -1.61 -4.23
N ARG A 21 0.98 -2.65 -3.44
CA ARG A 21 2.18 -2.69 -2.58
C ARG A 21 3.47 -2.55 -3.40
N THR A 22 3.59 -3.31 -4.48
CA THR A 22 4.76 -3.27 -5.37
C THR A 22 4.97 -1.90 -5.98
N ARG A 23 3.89 -1.27 -6.47
CA ARG A 23 3.96 0.09 -7.03
C ARG A 23 4.27 1.15 -5.97
N LEU A 24 3.76 1.01 -4.74
CA LEU A 24 4.08 1.91 -3.62
C LEU A 24 5.55 1.81 -3.22
N GLN A 25 6.09 0.60 -3.07
CA GLN A 25 7.51 0.39 -2.75
C GLN A 25 8.43 0.95 -3.84
N THR A 26 8.08 0.72 -5.11
CA THR A 26 8.82 1.26 -6.26
C THR A 26 8.79 2.78 -6.30
N PHE A 27 7.67 3.39 -5.93
CA PHE A 27 7.57 4.84 -5.81
C PHE A 27 8.45 5.36 -4.67
N ARG A 28 8.37 4.73 -3.48
CA ARG A 28 9.13 5.15 -2.29
C ARG A 28 10.65 5.07 -2.49
N SER A 29 11.14 4.03 -3.17
CA SER A 29 12.58 3.91 -3.47
C SER A 29 13.08 5.03 -4.38
N GLN A 30 12.27 5.46 -5.35
CA GLN A 30 12.60 6.59 -6.23
C GLN A 30 12.44 7.94 -5.51
N PHE A 31 11.40 8.07 -4.67
CA PHE A 31 11.11 9.29 -3.91
C PHE A 31 12.30 9.71 -3.03
N ALA A 32 12.91 8.76 -2.31
CA ALA A 32 14.09 9.04 -1.49
C ALA A 32 15.26 9.62 -2.32
N GLY A 33 15.46 9.13 -3.54
CA GLY A 33 16.46 9.66 -4.46
C GLY A 33 16.12 11.06 -4.96
N TRP A 34 14.86 11.31 -5.36
CA TRP A 34 14.42 12.61 -5.86
C TRP A 34 14.47 13.70 -4.79
N MET A 35 14.16 13.35 -3.55
CA MET A 35 14.08 14.31 -2.45
C MET A 35 15.42 14.55 -1.76
N HIS A 36 16.50 13.88 -2.17
CA HIS A 36 17.80 13.98 -1.48
C HIS A 36 18.29 15.43 -1.34
N LEU A 37 18.26 16.21 -2.43
CA LEU A 37 18.65 17.63 -2.39
C LEU A 37 17.64 18.50 -1.64
N GLN A 38 16.36 18.17 -1.75
CA GLN A 38 15.29 18.94 -1.12
C GLN A 38 15.20 18.69 0.39
N ALA A 39 15.67 17.54 0.88
CA ALA A 39 15.84 17.26 2.30
C ALA A 39 16.86 18.20 2.96
N LEU A 40 17.81 18.75 2.19
CA LEU A 40 18.80 19.70 2.73
C LEU A 40 18.22 21.08 3.03
N THR A 41 17.11 21.45 2.38
CA THR A 41 16.50 22.78 2.51
C THR A 41 15.10 22.75 3.13
N GLU A 42 14.37 21.66 2.95
CA GLU A 42 12.95 21.52 3.27
C GLU A 42 12.66 20.19 3.99
N ASP A 43 13.56 19.79 4.90
CA ASP A 43 13.54 18.50 5.61
C ASP A 43 12.16 18.13 6.18
N TYR A 44 11.50 19.07 6.87
CA TYR A 44 10.17 18.85 7.44
C TYR A 44 9.12 18.44 6.40
N ARG A 45 9.16 19.02 5.20
CA ARG A 45 8.23 18.67 4.11
C ARG A 45 8.53 17.29 3.57
N VAL A 46 9.80 16.94 3.44
CA VAL A 46 10.23 15.58 3.02
C VAL A 46 9.75 14.55 4.03
N GLN A 47 9.98 14.80 5.32
CA GLN A 47 9.52 13.93 6.41
C GLN A 47 7.99 13.78 6.43
N THR A 48 7.25 14.85 6.17
CA THR A 48 5.78 14.80 6.08
C THR A 48 5.34 13.84 4.97
N TRP A 49 6.01 13.84 3.82
CA TRP A 49 5.71 12.91 2.74
C TRP A 49 6.10 11.46 3.06
N GLU A 50 7.27 11.23 3.67
CA GLU A 50 7.66 9.90 4.16
C GLU A 50 6.62 9.32 5.13
N ASN A 51 6.14 10.13 6.07
CA ASN A 51 5.09 9.72 7.02
C ASN A 51 3.78 9.33 6.32
N ARG A 52 3.40 10.04 5.26
CA ARG A 52 2.22 9.71 4.45
C ARG A 52 2.40 8.40 3.70
N LEU A 53 3.57 8.16 3.11
CA LEU A 53 3.89 6.91 2.42
C LEU A 53 3.88 5.72 3.39
N ALA A 54 4.47 5.89 4.58
CA ALA A 54 4.42 4.87 5.63
C ALA A 54 2.98 4.57 6.09
N THR A 55 2.14 5.60 6.19
CA THR A 55 0.72 5.43 6.52
C THR A 55 -0.02 4.62 5.44
N LEU A 56 0.22 4.92 4.16
CA LEU A 56 -0.36 4.14 3.06
C LEU A 56 0.08 2.67 3.10
N GLU A 57 1.35 2.40 3.39
CA GLU A 57 1.87 1.04 3.53
C GLU A 57 1.18 0.29 4.68
N ASN A 58 0.99 0.95 5.82
CA ASN A 58 0.26 0.39 6.95
C ASN A 58 -1.21 0.08 6.62
N LEU A 59 -1.88 0.96 5.86
CA LEU A 59 -3.26 0.75 5.43
C LEU A 59 -3.38 -0.44 4.47
N LEU A 60 -2.44 -0.60 3.53
CA LEU A 60 -2.41 -1.76 2.64
C LEU A 60 -2.20 -3.06 3.41
N ASN A 61 -1.28 -3.07 4.38
CA ASN A 61 -1.03 -4.24 5.24
C ASN A 61 -2.23 -4.59 6.13
N TYR A 62 -2.95 -3.57 6.59
CA TYR A 62 -4.18 -3.77 7.36
C TYR A 62 -5.29 -4.35 6.48
N GLY A 63 -5.45 -3.83 5.26
CA GLY A 63 -6.43 -4.34 4.29
C GLY A 63 -6.20 -5.81 3.95
N GLU A 64 -4.94 -6.25 3.85
CA GLU A 64 -4.57 -7.67 3.71
C GLU A 64 -5.19 -8.54 4.81
N ARG A 65 -4.96 -8.15 6.07
CA ARG A 65 -5.35 -8.92 7.26
C ARG A 65 -6.85 -8.91 7.52
N VAL A 66 -7.55 -7.84 7.12
CA VAL A 66 -8.97 -7.69 7.47
C VAL A 66 -9.89 -8.11 6.34
N VAL A 67 -9.55 -7.80 5.09
CA VAL A 67 -10.45 -8.05 3.96
C VAL A 67 -10.18 -9.40 3.31
N LEU A 68 -8.92 -9.79 3.17
CA LEU A 68 -8.56 -11.00 2.42
C LEU A 68 -8.43 -12.25 3.29
N GLU A 69 -7.99 -12.13 4.54
CA GLU A 69 -8.04 -13.27 5.49
C GLU A 69 -9.49 -13.65 5.84
N GLN A 70 -10.42 -12.69 5.90
CA GLN A 70 -11.85 -12.95 6.13
C GLN A 70 -12.54 -13.66 4.96
N ASP A 71 -12.21 -13.32 3.72
CA ASP A 71 -12.74 -14.02 2.52
C ASP A 71 -12.27 -15.49 2.49
N SER A 72 -11.02 -15.77 2.87
CA SER A 72 -10.52 -17.15 2.98
C SER A 72 -11.19 -17.94 4.12
N ASP A 73 -11.47 -17.29 5.26
CA ASP A 73 -12.15 -17.93 6.38
C ASP A 73 -13.64 -18.19 6.09
N GLN A 74 -14.33 -17.29 5.38
CA GLN A 74 -15.73 -17.49 4.96
C GLN A 74 -15.87 -18.61 3.93
N ALA A 75 -14.97 -18.68 2.93
CA ALA A 75 -14.97 -19.77 1.96
C ALA A 75 -14.72 -21.15 2.60
N ALA A 76 -13.96 -21.20 3.70
CA ALA A 76 -13.73 -22.43 4.46
C ALA A 76 -14.96 -22.87 5.28
N LEU A 77 -15.84 -21.94 5.66
CA LEU A 77 -17.06 -22.22 6.42
C LEU A 77 -18.26 -22.62 5.53
N GLU A 78 -18.25 -22.27 4.24
CA GLU A 78 -19.31 -22.65 3.29
C GLU A 78 -19.15 -24.06 2.69
N ASN A 79 -17.99 -24.70 2.88
CA ASN A 79 -17.77 -26.07 2.39
C ASN A 79 -17.08 -26.93 3.46
N PRO A 80 -17.82 -27.38 4.49
CA PRO A 80 -17.30 -28.34 5.43
C PRO A 80 -17.23 -29.70 4.71
N GLN A 81 -16.01 -30.16 4.43
CA GLN A 81 -15.74 -31.56 4.06
C GLN A 81 -16.29 -32.51 5.12
#